data_AF-A0A9P9LTE6-F1
#
_entry.id   AF-A0A9P9LTE6-F1
#
_cell.length_a   1.000
_cell.length_b   1.000
_cell.length_c   1.000
_cell.angle_alpha   90.00
_cell.angle_beta   90.00
_cell.angle_gamma   90.00
#
_symmetry.space_group_name_H-M   'P 1'
#
loop_
_entity.id
_entity.type
_entity.pdbx_description
1 polymer ?
#
loop_
_entity_poly.entity_id
_entity_poly.type
_entity_poly.pdbx_seq_one_letter_code
_entity_poly.pdbx_strand_id
1 'polypeptide(L)'
;MPPSQQPLFADEDCNLPSQERVSLLERLQISLGDVPPRFWAACHLCDVRKLELLVQTAELNPNIVHIAAGQTYTMVSNWNQAIPGSASTATTPRSSPILHRPQASLSGPSSSPQDADTPPAKRQKTSFARSRSARDSAEKRDNSRCVLTGTTATDVAHIYPFCLLKKEEDTFGIRHFFWRILRNFWPEEKITTWEAAIFPDGTEERGLETCRNMITISADAHKLWNKGAFALKPISVSEDNTTLTIQFFWQAKHALVMPIVNLTTIPMSTRNLDSNDGAYLYHQSDDRRIKSGDLFELITDDPEARPLPSMALLEMQWFLQRVIGIAGAADELEDNDYHFSDGGFHNWRLYNDGDDVSNLGEFDEDDGDVSNLGLDEGGDESFLSNITSLPDPIVPDNTGVLPSTEAPKHHTEEMEKVEERFRDGAVM
;
A
#
# COMPACT_ATOMS: atom_id res chain seq x y z
N MET A 1 -45.27 16.25 11.44
CA MET A 1 -43.80 16.22 11.54
C MET A 1 -43.32 15.05 10.71
N PRO A 2 -42.44 15.25 9.71
CA PRO A 2 -41.85 14.11 9.01
C PRO A 2 -40.91 13.36 9.95
N PRO A 3 -40.74 12.04 9.77
CA PRO A 3 -39.95 11.21 10.67
C PRO A 3 -38.47 11.58 10.58
N SER A 4 -37.84 11.60 11.74
CA SER A 4 -36.41 11.73 12.01
C SER A 4 -35.51 10.93 11.05
N GLN A 5 -34.67 11.65 10.29
CA GLN A 5 -33.55 11.08 9.54
C GLN A 5 -32.52 10.48 10.52
N GLN A 6 -32.30 9.16 10.44
CA GLN A 6 -31.16 8.45 11.03
C GLN A 6 -30.71 7.34 10.08
N PRO A 7 -29.40 7.11 9.87
CA PRO A 7 -28.29 8.05 9.74
C PRO A 7 -27.75 8.09 8.28
N LEU A 8 -26.96 9.12 7.97
CA LEU A 8 -26.25 9.37 6.70
C LEU A 8 -25.15 8.32 6.34
N PHE A 9 -25.08 7.18 7.03
CA PHE A 9 -24.04 6.14 6.90
C PHE A 9 -24.38 4.90 7.75
N ALA A 10 -23.75 3.76 7.46
CA ALA A 10 -24.00 2.48 8.14
C ALA A 10 -23.23 2.36 9.46
N ASP A 11 -23.69 1.48 10.36
CA ASP A 11 -23.00 1.17 11.62
C ASP A 11 -21.57 0.67 11.39
N GLU A 12 -21.35 -0.17 10.37
CA GLU A 12 -20.02 -0.66 10.02
C GLU A 12 -19.07 0.44 9.53
N ASP A 13 -19.57 1.57 9.03
CA ASP A 13 -18.73 2.74 8.71
C ASP A 13 -18.14 3.37 9.98
N CYS A 14 -18.81 3.15 11.12
CA CYS A 14 -18.43 3.67 12.43
C CYS A 14 -17.69 2.65 13.31
N ASN A 15 -17.11 1.61 12.71
CA ASN A 15 -16.48 0.48 13.41
C ASN A 15 -17.43 -0.31 14.32
N LEU A 16 -18.74 -0.30 14.05
CA LEU A 16 -19.70 -1.10 14.79
C LEU A 16 -20.05 -2.34 13.95
N PRO A 17 -19.54 -3.54 14.31
CA PRO A 17 -19.71 -4.74 13.50
C PRO A 17 -21.18 -5.20 13.49
N SER A 18 -21.63 -5.69 12.35
CA SER A 18 -22.92 -6.40 12.26
C SER A 18 -22.92 -7.69 13.07
N GLN A 19 -24.11 -8.19 13.41
CA GLN A 19 -24.25 -9.46 14.14
C GLN A 19 -23.65 -10.64 13.37
N GLU A 20 -23.77 -10.64 12.04
CA GLU A 20 -23.15 -11.64 11.17
C GLU A 20 -21.63 -11.62 11.30
N ARG A 21 -21.01 -10.43 11.22
CA ARG A 21 -19.56 -10.28 11.41
C ARG A 21 -19.11 -10.74 12.79
N VAL A 22 -19.84 -10.39 13.85
CA VAL A 22 -19.52 -10.84 15.22
C VAL A 22 -19.49 -12.37 15.29
N SER A 23 -20.51 -13.06 14.78
CA SER A 23 -20.54 -14.53 14.80
C SER A 23 -19.42 -15.17 13.98
N LEU A 24 -19.02 -14.56 12.86
CA LEU A 24 -17.86 -15.02 12.08
C LEU A 24 -16.54 -14.82 12.83
N LEU A 25 -16.35 -13.67 13.49
CA LEU A 25 -15.16 -13.39 14.29
C LEU A 25 -15.01 -14.33 15.49
N GLU A 26 -16.12 -14.69 16.14
CA GLU A 26 -16.13 -15.69 17.22
C GLU A 26 -15.64 -17.06 16.72
N ARG A 27 -16.12 -17.51 15.55
CA ARG A 27 -15.65 -18.76 14.94
C ARG A 27 -14.17 -18.69 14.57
N LEU A 28 -13.74 -17.58 13.96
CA LEU A 28 -12.34 -17.38 13.61
C LEU A 28 -11.42 -17.38 14.83
N GLN A 29 -11.86 -16.77 15.94
CA GLN A 29 -11.15 -16.78 17.22
C GLN A 29 -10.98 -18.20 17.77
N ILE A 30 -11.99 -19.07 17.65
CA ILE A 30 -11.88 -20.47 18.10
C ILE A 30 -10.80 -21.20 17.31
N SER A 31 -10.69 -20.94 16.00
CA SER A 31 -9.72 -21.62 15.13
C SER A 31 -8.30 -21.08 15.25
N LEU A 32 -8.10 -19.77 15.42
CA LEU A 32 -6.78 -19.12 15.35
C LEU A 32 -6.25 -18.65 16.70
N GLY A 33 -7.12 -18.42 17.69
CA GLY A 33 -6.74 -17.68 18.89
C GLY A 33 -6.46 -16.21 18.62
N ASP A 34 -5.60 -15.60 19.43
CA ASP A 34 -5.24 -14.19 19.31
C ASP A 34 -4.30 -13.94 18.13
N VAL A 35 -4.51 -12.82 17.44
CA VAL A 35 -3.88 -12.53 16.13
C VAL A 35 -3.18 -11.17 16.12
N PRO A 36 -2.31 -10.89 15.13
CA PRO A 36 -1.71 -9.56 14.97
C PRO A 36 -2.77 -8.45 14.80
N PRO A 37 -2.53 -7.23 15.34
CA PRO A 37 -3.48 -6.12 15.28
C PRO A 37 -3.99 -5.76 13.89
N ARG A 38 -3.12 -5.80 12.88
CA ARG A 38 -3.52 -5.44 11.50
C ARG A 38 -4.42 -6.49 10.87
N PHE A 39 -4.19 -7.77 11.16
CA PHE A 39 -5.09 -8.84 10.73
C PHE A 39 -6.45 -8.71 11.42
N TRP A 40 -6.46 -8.47 12.74
CA TRP A 40 -7.67 -8.16 13.48
C TRP A 40 -8.43 -6.98 12.85
N ALA A 41 -7.77 -5.85 12.62
CA ALA A 41 -8.37 -4.67 12.00
C ALA A 41 -8.93 -4.97 10.61
N ALA A 42 -8.19 -5.74 9.78
CA ALA A 42 -8.65 -6.16 8.47
C ALA A 42 -9.90 -7.05 8.54
N CYS A 43 -9.98 -8.01 9.47
CA CYS A 43 -11.17 -8.84 9.68
C CYS A 43 -12.42 -8.04 10.10
N HIS A 44 -12.23 -6.92 10.81
CA HIS A 44 -13.34 -6.02 11.17
C HIS A 44 -13.83 -5.16 10.00
N LEU A 45 -13.03 -5.00 8.94
CA LEU A 45 -13.30 -4.10 7.81
C LEU A 45 -13.51 -4.81 6.47
N CYS A 46 -13.12 -6.08 6.38
CA CYS A 46 -13.18 -6.85 5.16
C CYS A 46 -14.61 -7.13 4.72
N ASP A 47 -14.76 -7.54 3.46
CA ASP A 47 -16.04 -8.02 2.96
C ASP A 47 -16.51 -9.25 3.75
N VAL A 48 -17.79 -9.29 4.12
CA VAL A 48 -18.34 -10.33 4.99
C VAL A 48 -18.21 -11.73 4.37
N ARG A 49 -18.32 -11.86 3.04
CA ARG A 49 -18.14 -13.15 2.36
C ARG A 49 -16.68 -13.58 2.35
N LYS A 50 -15.75 -12.62 2.27
CA LYS A 50 -14.31 -12.89 2.42
C LYS A 50 -13.97 -13.30 3.85
N LEU A 51 -14.60 -12.68 4.85
CA LEU A 51 -14.48 -13.12 6.24
C LEU A 51 -14.99 -14.56 6.43
N GLU A 52 -16.13 -14.89 5.84
CA GLU A 52 -16.66 -16.25 5.88
C GLU A 52 -15.70 -17.27 5.25
N LEU A 53 -15.09 -16.93 4.10
CA LEU A 53 -14.07 -17.76 3.47
C LEU A 53 -12.82 -17.94 4.35
N LEU A 54 -12.38 -16.88 5.05
CA LEU A 54 -11.28 -16.97 6.02
C LEU A 54 -11.64 -17.92 7.17
N VAL A 55 -12.87 -17.85 7.69
CA VAL A 55 -13.36 -18.76 8.73
C VAL A 55 -13.36 -20.21 8.24
N GLN A 56 -13.95 -20.49 7.08
CA GLN A 56 -13.97 -21.84 6.51
C GLN A 56 -12.55 -22.38 6.29
N THR A 57 -11.64 -21.53 5.83
CA THR A 57 -10.22 -21.90 5.63
C THR A 57 -9.53 -22.20 6.97
N ALA A 58 -9.77 -21.39 8.00
CA ALA A 58 -9.19 -21.59 9.33
C ALA A 58 -9.72 -22.85 10.01
N GLU A 59 -11.01 -23.17 9.85
CA GLU A 59 -11.63 -24.39 10.36
C GLU A 59 -11.07 -25.66 9.70
N LEU A 60 -10.65 -25.57 8.44
CA LEU A 60 -10.01 -26.68 7.71
C LEU A 60 -8.50 -26.78 8.01
N ASN A 61 -7.79 -25.66 7.98
CA ASN A 61 -6.36 -25.60 8.22
C ASN A 61 -5.95 -24.20 8.75
N PRO A 62 -5.83 -24.04 10.08
CA PRO A 62 -5.53 -22.74 10.70
C PRO A 62 -4.15 -22.20 10.31
N ASN A 63 -3.18 -23.07 9.95
CA ASN A 63 -1.82 -22.64 9.61
C ASN A 63 -1.79 -21.76 8.34
N ILE A 64 -2.68 -22.01 7.38
CA ILE A 64 -2.76 -21.19 6.15
C ILE A 64 -3.16 -19.75 6.50
N VAL A 65 -4.14 -19.61 7.39
CA VAL A 65 -4.64 -18.30 7.81
C VAL A 65 -3.66 -17.61 8.76
N HIS A 66 -2.94 -18.35 9.62
CA HIS A 66 -1.84 -17.79 10.41
C HIS A 66 -0.73 -17.18 9.55
N ILE A 67 -0.36 -17.84 8.44
CA ILE A 67 0.60 -17.28 7.48
C ILE A 67 0.06 -15.98 6.91
N ALA A 68 -1.19 -15.94 6.43
CA ALA A 68 -1.79 -14.72 5.91
C ALA A 68 -1.87 -13.60 6.98
N ALA A 69 -2.23 -13.94 8.21
CA ALA A 69 -2.30 -13.01 9.33
C ALA A 69 -0.94 -12.37 9.64
N GLY A 70 0.13 -13.18 9.66
CA GLY A 70 1.50 -12.71 9.87
C GLY A 70 2.00 -11.78 8.77
N GLN A 71 1.38 -11.78 7.59
CA GLN A 71 1.78 -10.95 6.44
C GLN A 71 0.97 -9.66 6.30
N THR A 72 -0.02 -9.43 7.17
CA THR A 72 -0.92 -8.27 7.07
C THR A 72 -0.20 -6.94 7.33
N TYR A 73 0.98 -6.95 7.97
CA TYR A 73 1.83 -5.75 8.13
C TYR A 73 2.24 -5.12 6.79
N THR A 74 2.44 -5.94 5.76
CA THR A 74 2.82 -5.46 4.43
C THR A 74 1.74 -4.58 3.77
N MET A 75 0.46 -4.71 4.16
CA MET A 75 -0.60 -3.81 3.68
C MET A 75 -0.40 -2.38 4.16
N VAL A 76 0.19 -2.21 5.34
CA VAL A 76 0.34 -0.91 6.00
C VAL A 76 1.72 -0.32 5.75
N SER A 77 2.79 -1.10 5.90
CA SER A 77 4.17 -0.62 5.74
C SER A 77 4.45 -0.12 4.32
N ASN A 78 3.85 -0.75 3.31
CA ASN A 78 3.98 -0.31 1.92
C ASN A 78 3.05 0.85 1.57
N TRP A 79 1.99 1.06 2.37
CA TRP A 79 0.99 2.10 2.17
C TRP A 79 1.39 3.44 2.80
N ASN A 80 2.01 3.40 3.99
CA ASN A 80 2.41 4.60 4.71
C ASN A 80 3.60 5.28 4.02
N GLN A 81 3.33 6.40 3.36
CA GLN A 81 4.33 7.31 2.81
C GLN A 81 5.03 8.10 3.93
N ALA A 82 5.66 7.42 4.90
CA ALA A 82 6.44 8.11 5.91
C ALA A 82 7.54 8.91 5.20
N ILE A 83 7.36 10.23 5.12
CA ILE A 83 8.37 11.16 4.59
C ILE A 83 9.55 11.09 5.55
N PRO A 84 10.71 10.55 5.16
CA PRO A 84 11.89 10.60 6.02
C PRO A 84 12.36 12.05 6.05
N GLY A 85 12.14 12.77 7.16
CA GLY A 85 12.65 14.13 7.33
C GLY A 85 11.84 15.07 8.25
N SER A 86 10.62 14.72 8.67
CA SER A 86 9.83 15.57 9.56
C SER A 86 9.84 15.08 11.01
N ALA A 87 11.03 14.89 11.57
CA ALA A 87 11.22 14.88 13.02
C ALA A 87 11.80 16.24 13.41
N SER A 88 11.01 17.04 14.12
CA SER A 88 11.40 18.34 14.65
C SER A 88 12.73 18.25 15.38
N THR A 89 13.66 19.13 15.00
CA THR A 89 14.94 19.35 15.65
C THR A 89 14.74 19.68 17.13
N ALA A 90 14.91 18.67 17.99
CA ALA A 90 15.08 18.89 19.41
C ALA A 90 16.40 19.67 19.63
N THR A 91 16.26 20.95 19.96
CA THR A 91 17.36 21.82 20.36
C THR A 91 18.02 21.27 21.62
N THR A 92 19.28 20.86 21.54
CA THR A 92 20.15 20.72 22.71
C THR A 92 21.06 21.94 22.85
N PRO A 93 21.32 22.45 24.07
CA PRO A 93 22.01 23.71 24.26
C PRO A 93 23.53 23.56 24.10
N ARG A 94 24.11 24.47 23.34
CA ARG A 94 25.56 24.66 23.19
C ARG A 94 26.14 25.29 24.46
N SER A 95 27.15 24.67 25.06
CA SER A 95 28.13 25.36 25.90
C SER A 95 29.49 24.67 25.78
N SER A 96 30.45 25.41 25.21
CA SER A 96 31.89 25.11 25.20
C SER A 96 32.54 25.54 26.53
N PRO A 97 33.80 25.15 26.85
CA PRO A 97 34.97 25.90 26.35
C PRO A 97 36.23 25.04 26.00
N ILE A 98 36.97 25.33 24.92
CA ILE A 98 38.27 26.06 24.76
C ILE A 98 39.53 25.37 25.38
N LEU A 99 40.61 25.35 24.55
CA LEU A 99 42.07 25.16 24.78
C LEU A 99 42.58 23.75 24.44
N HIS A 100 43.64 23.47 23.65
CA HIS A 100 44.85 24.19 23.22
C HIS A 100 45.42 23.61 21.88
N ARG A 101 46.08 24.47 21.10
CA ARG A 101 47.09 24.23 20.03
C ARG A 101 48.49 24.10 20.72
N PRO A 102 49.61 23.49 20.19
CA PRO A 102 50.15 23.73 18.84
C PRO A 102 51.07 22.71 18.08
N GLN A 103 51.06 22.91 16.74
CA GLN A 103 52.17 22.89 15.74
C GLN A 103 52.96 21.60 15.38
N ALA A 104 53.10 21.35 14.07
CA ALA A 104 54.37 21.41 13.31
C ALA A 104 54.16 21.25 11.80
N SER A 105 54.94 22.00 11.03
CA SER A 105 55.12 22.04 9.57
C SER A 105 56.02 20.93 9.04
N LEU A 106 55.94 20.58 7.75
CA LEU A 106 57.02 20.72 6.76
C LEU A 106 56.64 20.18 5.37
N SER A 107 57.22 20.86 4.38
CA SER A 107 57.10 20.82 2.92
C SER A 107 57.94 19.74 2.22
N GLY A 108 57.56 19.33 1.00
CA GLY A 108 58.50 18.70 0.04
C GLY A 108 57.86 18.02 -1.18
N PRO A 109 58.30 18.28 -2.44
CA PRO A 109 57.57 17.94 -3.68
C PRO A 109 58.19 16.77 -4.50
N SER A 110 57.46 16.30 -5.54
CA SER A 110 57.94 16.04 -6.93
C SER A 110 57.49 14.72 -7.59
N SER A 111 57.02 14.89 -8.85
CA SER A 111 57.14 14.04 -10.07
C SER A 111 56.29 12.77 -10.31
N SER A 112 55.53 12.86 -11.42
CA SER A 112 54.65 11.97 -12.23
C SER A 112 55.35 10.76 -12.91
N PRO A 113 54.79 10.03 -13.92
CA PRO A 113 53.40 9.90 -14.46
C PRO A 113 52.93 8.43 -14.73
N GLN A 114 51.65 8.21 -15.08
CA GLN A 114 51.18 7.43 -16.27
C GLN A 114 49.74 6.86 -16.13
N ASP A 115 48.95 7.18 -17.17
CA ASP A 115 47.97 6.39 -17.91
C ASP A 115 46.80 5.70 -17.18
N ALA A 116 45.59 6.24 -17.37
CA ALA A 116 44.61 5.69 -18.31
C ALA A 116 43.29 6.50 -18.25
N ASP A 117 43.01 7.19 -19.35
CA ASP A 117 41.71 7.77 -19.67
C ASP A 117 40.65 6.66 -19.76
N THR A 118 39.64 6.72 -18.89
CA THR A 118 38.32 6.15 -19.20
C THR A 118 37.28 7.01 -18.48
N PRO A 119 36.42 7.75 -19.19
CA PRO A 119 35.31 8.43 -18.56
C PRO A 119 34.40 7.35 -17.95
N PRO A 120 34.01 7.43 -16.67
CA PRO A 120 33.01 6.50 -16.16
C PRO A 120 31.73 6.74 -16.96
N ALA A 121 31.31 5.71 -17.69
CA ALA A 121 30.04 5.68 -18.39
C ALA A 121 28.97 6.24 -17.45
N LYS A 122 28.34 7.35 -17.85
CA LYS A 122 27.19 7.92 -17.15
C LYS A 122 26.12 6.84 -17.12
N ARG A 123 26.10 6.05 -16.06
CA ARG A 123 25.04 5.12 -15.73
C ARG A 123 23.81 6.00 -15.56
N GLN A 124 22.99 6.11 -16.61
CA GLN A 124 21.70 6.79 -16.58
C GLN A 124 20.87 6.10 -15.49
N LYS A 125 20.92 6.67 -14.28
CA LYS A 125 19.91 6.41 -13.27
C LYS A 125 18.64 7.04 -13.81
N THR A 126 17.77 6.23 -14.39
CA THR A 126 16.39 6.61 -14.68
C THR A 126 15.66 6.80 -13.34
N SER A 127 15.90 7.94 -12.69
CA SER A 127 15.11 8.30 -11.51
C SER A 127 13.69 8.55 -11.99
N PHE A 128 12.77 7.73 -11.51
CA PHE A 128 11.34 7.90 -11.71
C PHE A 128 10.88 9.27 -11.18
N ALA A 129 10.77 10.25 -12.09
CA ALA A 129 10.42 11.62 -11.73
C ALA A 129 8.91 11.77 -11.54
N ARG A 130 8.52 12.55 -10.54
CA ARG A 130 7.11 12.91 -10.28
C ARG A 130 6.56 13.77 -11.41
N SER A 131 5.35 13.47 -11.84
CA SER A 131 4.62 14.18 -12.88
C SER A 131 4.17 15.56 -12.40
N ARG A 132 4.84 16.62 -12.91
CA ARG A 132 4.45 18.00 -12.64
C ARG A 132 3.07 18.33 -13.20
N SER A 133 2.75 17.84 -14.40
CA SER A 133 1.45 18.10 -15.02
C SER A 133 0.29 17.50 -14.22
N ALA A 134 0.44 16.27 -13.71
CA ALA A 134 -0.59 15.65 -12.86
C ALA A 134 -0.83 16.45 -11.57
N ARG A 135 0.27 16.92 -10.94
CA ARG A 135 0.21 17.77 -9.75
C ARG A 135 -0.49 19.09 -10.04
N ASP A 136 -0.08 19.80 -11.10
CA ASP A 136 -0.63 21.09 -11.46
C ASP A 136 -2.12 20.99 -11.83
N SER A 137 -2.53 19.90 -12.50
CA SER A 137 -3.95 19.63 -12.77
C SER A 137 -4.77 19.41 -11.51
N ALA A 138 -4.25 18.65 -10.53
CA ALA A 138 -4.93 18.43 -9.25
C ALA A 138 -5.04 19.72 -8.42
N GLU A 139 -3.95 20.51 -8.38
CA GLU A 139 -3.94 21.79 -7.69
C GLU A 139 -4.93 22.78 -8.32
N LYS A 140 -4.97 22.87 -9.66
CA LYS A 140 -5.95 23.71 -10.38
C LYS A 140 -7.38 23.24 -10.16
N ARG A 141 -7.63 21.92 -10.21
CA ARG A 141 -8.95 21.32 -9.92
C ARG A 141 -9.46 21.76 -8.55
N ASP A 142 -8.59 21.69 -7.55
CA ASP A 142 -8.94 22.00 -6.15
C ASP A 142 -8.78 23.49 -5.81
N ASN A 143 -8.58 24.36 -6.81
CA ASN A 143 -8.43 25.80 -6.68
C ASN A 143 -7.34 26.23 -5.67
N SER A 144 -6.21 25.49 -5.65
CA SER A 144 -5.10 25.65 -4.69
C SER A 144 -5.57 25.72 -3.23
N ARG A 145 -6.62 24.95 -2.89
CA ARG A 145 -7.21 24.91 -1.55
C ARG A 145 -7.38 23.48 -1.08
N CYS A 146 -7.33 23.32 0.25
CA CYS A 146 -7.63 22.04 0.87
C CYS A 146 -9.11 21.72 0.67
N VAL A 147 -9.39 20.58 0.03
CA VAL A 147 -10.77 20.13 -0.22
C VAL A 147 -11.57 19.84 1.05
N LEU A 148 -10.91 19.68 2.20
CA LEU A 148 -11.55 19.43 3.49
C LEU A 148 -11.69 20.69 4.36
N THR A 149 -10.73 21.61 4.31
CA THR A 149 -10.68 22.75 5.25
C THR A 149 -10.86 24.09 4.57
N GLY A 150 -10.67 24.19 3.25
CA GLY A 150 -10.68 25.45 2.48
C GLY A 150 -9.40 26.29 2.58
N THR A 151 -8.42 25.88 3.40
CA THR A 151 -7.16 26.61 3.60
C THR A 151 -6.29 26.63 2.34
N THR A 152 -5.47 27.65 2.15
CA THR A 152 -4.52 27.78 1.03
C THR A 152 -3.14 27.18 1.29
N ALA A 153 -2.81 26.85 2.54
CA ALA A 153 -1.55 26.18 2.88
C ALA A 153 -1.69 24.66 2.64
N THR A 154 -1.41 24.24 1.41
CA THR A 154 -1.79 22.90 0.91
C THR A 154 -0.63 22.08 0.38
N ASP A 155 -0.81 20.77 0.45
CA ASP A 155 -0.04 19.75 -0.25
C ASP A 155 -0.94 19.04 -1.27
N VAL A 156 -0.39 18.71 -2.44
CA VAL A 156 -1.01 17.78 -3.39
C VAL A 156 -0.53 16.38 -3.01
N ALA A 157 -1.41 15.61 -2.37
CA ALA A 157 -1.09 14.28 -1.85
C ALA A 157 -1.51 13.20 -2.84
N HIS A 158 -0.66 12.18 -3.03
CA HIS A 158 -1.04 10.96 -3.74
C HIS A 158 -2.01 10.14 -2.87
N ILE A 159 -3.05 9.57 -3.50
CA ILE A 159 -3.96 8.62 -2.84
C ILE A 159 -3.24 7.26 -2.75
N TYR A 160 -3.02 6.60 -3.89
CA TYR A 160 -2.14 5.45 -3.99
C TYR A 160 -0.66 5.88 -3.91
N PRO A 161 0.17 5.25 -3.07
CA PRO A 161 1.55 5.67 -2.81
C PRO A 161 2.43 5.76 -4.06
N PHE A 162 3.10 6.89 -4.22
CA PHE A 162 4.02 7.13 -5.34
C PHE A 162 5.16 6.11 -5.41
N CYS A 163 5.65 5.63 -4.27
CA CYS A 163 6.75 4.65 -4.22
C CYS A 163 6.40 3.32 -4.90
N LEU A 164 5.11 2.97 -4.95
CA LEU A 164 4.59 1.73 -5.54
C LEU A 164 4.21 1.87 -7.02
N LEU A 165 4.43 3.03 -7.65
CA LEU A 165 4.14 3.27 -9.09
C LEU A 165 5.28 2.86 -10.04
N LYS A 166 6.42 2.42 -9.51
CA LYS A 166 7.61 2.08 -10.32
C LYS A 166 7.32 0.85 -11.20
N LYS A 167 8.16 0.53 -12.18
CA LYS A 167 8.04 -0.78 -12.85
C LYS A 167 8.47 -1.89 -11.88
N GLU A 168 7.79 -3.03 -11.89
CA GLU A 168 8.10 -4.16 -11.00
C GLU A 168 7.82 -5.50 -11.68
N GLU A 169 8.85 -6.03 -12.33
CA GLU A 169 8.80 -7.29 -13.09
C GLU A 169 8.85 -8.53 -12.18
N ASP A 170 9.39 -8.38 -10.96
CA ASP A 170 9.44 -9.49 -10.01
C ASP A 170 8.04 -9.78 -9.45
N THR A 171 7.44 -10.89 -9.90
CA THR A 171 6.14 -11.38 -9.43
C THR A 171 6.08 -11.69 -7.93
N PHE A 172 7.23 -11.82 -7.26
CA PHE A 172 7.33 -11.94 -5.80
C PHE A 172 7.68 -10.63 -5.10
N GLY A 173 7.78 -9.55 -5.87
CA GLY A 173 8.06 -8.22 -5.38
C GLY A 173 6.98 -7.67 -4.45
N ILE A 174 7.32 -6.58 -3.78
CA ILE A 174 6.51 -5.90 -2.77
C ILE A 174 5.12 -5.54 -3.30
N ARG A 175 4.99 -5.07 -4.55
CA ARG A 175 3.68 -4.71 -5.12
C ARG A 175 2.79 -5.92 -5.31
N HIS A 176 3.30 -6.97 -5.94
CA HIS A 176 2.53 -8.18 -6.22
C HIS A 176 2.12 -8.84 -4.92
N PHE A 177 3.00 -8.82 -3.92
CA PHE A 177 2.69 -9.27 -2.58
C PHE A 177 1.57 -8.43 -1.94
N PHE A 178 1.68 -7.10 -1.97
CA PHE A 178 0.66 -6.17 -1.46
C PHE A 178 -0.73 -6.51 -2.02
N TRP A 179 -0.86 -6.59 -3.34
CA TRP A 179 -2.16 -6.90 -3.98
C TRP A 179 -2.67 -8.31 -3.67
N ARG A 180 -1.77 -9.30 -3.56
CA ARG A 180 -2.16 -10.66 -3.17
C ARG A 180 -2.71 -10.73 -1.75
N ILE A 181 -2.16 -9.93 -0.83
CA ILE A 181 -2.69 -9.87 0.53
C ILE A 181 -4.10 -9.25 0.53
N LEU A 182 -4.34 -8.15 -0.22
CA LEU A 182 -5.66 -7.53 -0.30
C LEU A 182 -6.77 -8.49 -0.78
N ARG A 183 -6.45 -9.41 -1.70
CA ARG A 183 -7.40 -10.43 -2.21
C ARG A 183 -7.97 -11.36 -1.14
N ASN A 184 -7.32 -11.47 0.02
CA ASN A 184 -7.85 -12.25 1.15
C ASN A 184 -9.03 -11.56 1.85
N PHE A 185 -9.15 -10.23 1.74
CA PHE A 185 -10.09 -9.43 2.52
C PHE A 185 -11.17 -8.77 1.64
N TRP A 186 -10.90 -8.50 0.37
CA TRP A 186 -11.86 -7.86 -0.53
C TRP A 186 -12.17 -8.73 -1.77
N PRO A 187 -13.39 -8.62 -2.35
CA PRO A 187 -13.80 -9.37 -3.53
C PRO A 187 -12.89 -9.10 -4.73
N GLU A 188 -12.73 -10.09 -5.61
CA GLU A 188 -11.85 -9.96 -6.78
C GLU A 188 -12.26 -8.78 -7.67
N GLU A 189 -13.56 -8.59 -7.89
CA GLU A 189 -14.11 -7.45 -8.65
C GLU A 189 -13.60 -6.10 -8.15
N LYS A 190 -13.55 -5.94 -6.82
CA LYS A 190 -13.07 -4.72 -6.17
C LYS A 190 -11.56 -4.56 -6.34
N ILE A 191 -10.79 -5.64 -6.14
CA ILE A 191 -9.34 -5.63 -6.35
C ILE A 191 -8.99 -5.29 -7.80
N THR A 192 -9.63 -5.95 -8.78
CA THR A 192 -9.40 -5.69 -10.21
C THR A 192 -9.73 -4.23 -10.57
N THR A 193 -10.80 -3.68 -10.00
CA THR A 193 -11.16 -2.26 -10.20
C THR A 193 -10.11 -1.31 -9.63
N TRP A 194 -9.56 -1.62 -8.45
CA TRP A 194 -8.49 -0.82 -7.84
C TRP A 194 -7.17 -0.94 -8.61
N GLU A 195 -6.80 -2.14 -9.05
CA GLU A 195 -5.61 -2.40 -9.87
C GLU A 195 -5.69 -1.64 -11.19
N ALA A 196 -6.79 -1.78 -11.94
CA ALA A 196 -6.97 -1.11 -13.24
C ALA A 196 -6.94 0.42 -13.15
N ALA A 197 -7.30 1.00 -11.99
CA ALA A 197 -7.25 2.45 -11.78
C ALA A 197 -5.81 3.00 -11.69
N ILE A 198 -4.81 2.16 -11.39
CA ILE A 198 -3.38 2.52 -11.35
C ILE A 198 -2.60 1.86 -12.50
N PHE A 199 -2.90 0.60 -12.79
CA PHE A 199 -2.15 -0.30 -13.65
C PHE A 199 -3.08 -0.86 -14.75
N PRO A 200 -3.60 -0.03 -15.67
CA PRO A 200 -4.52 -0.50 -16.71
C PRO A 200 -3.89 -1.54 -17.65
N ASP A 201 -2.56 -1.52 -17.78
CA ASP A 201 -1.79 -2.44 -18.62
C ASP A 201 -1.24 -3.66 -17.83
N GLY A 202 -1.56 -3.81 -16.55
CA GLY A 202 -1.10 -4.90 -15.68
C GLY A 202 -0.16 -4.45 -14.56
N THR A 203 -0.14 -5.19 -13.45
CA THR A 203 0.60 -4.82 -12.23
C THR A 203 2.12 -4.90 -12.38
N GLU A 204 2.64 -5.65 -13.37
CA GLU A 204 4.08 -5.66 -13.68
C GLU A 204 4.56 -4.32 -14.25
N GLU A 205 3.65 -3.61 -14.91
CA GLU A 205 3.96 -2.37 -15.59
C GLU A 205 4.05 -1.17 -14.64
N ARG A 206 4.50 -0.06 -15.21
CA ARG A 206 4.56 1.22 -14.52
C ARG A 206 3.14 1.69 -14.19
N GLY A 207 2.91 2.08 -12.94
CA GLY A 207 1.65 2.72 -12.52
C GLY A 207 1.48 4.12 -13.12
N LEU A 208 0.25 4.45 -13.47
CA LEU A 208 -0.11 5.76 -14.00
C LEU A 208 -0.10 6.84 -12.91
N GLU A 209 0.74 7.86 -13.11
CA GLU A 209 0.74 9.04 -12.26
C GLU A 209 -0.11 10.15 -12.90
N THR A 210 -1.40 10.18 -12.56
CA THR A 210 -2.38 11.14 -13.09
C THR A 210 -3.05 11.94 -11.97
N CYS A 211 -3.74 13.02 -12.35
CA CYS A 211 -4.58 13.83 -11.45
C CYS A 211 -5.61 12.99 -10.66
N ARG A 212 -6.06 11.86 -11.22
CA ARG A 212 -7.02 10.93 -10.57
C ARG A 212 -6.46 10.26 -9.32
N ASN A 213 -5.13 10.20 -9.19
CA ASN A 213 -4.43 9.66 -8.02
C ASN A 213 -3.97 10.77 -7.04
N MET A 214 -4.51 11.99 -7.15
CA MET A 214 -4.08 13.13 -6.34
C MET A 214 -5.25 13.91 -5.74
N ILE A 215 -5.05 14.39 -4.53
CA ILE A 215 -6.00 15.22 -3.77
C ILE A 215 -5.27 16.36 -3.06
N THR A 216 -5.80 17.58 -3.14
CA THR A 216 -5.22 18.74 -2.48
C THR A 216 -5.77 18.89 -1.07
N ILE A 217 -4.91 18.72 -0.06
CA ILE A 217 -5.27 18.80 1.35
C ILE A 217 -4.30 19.71 2.10
N SER A 218 -4.67 20.20 3.29
CA SER A 218 -3.76 21.05 4.07
C SER A 218 -2.59 20.23 4.60
N ALA A 219 -1.45 20.87 4.89
CA ALA A 219 -0.27 20.17 5.41
C ALA A 219 -0.58 19.39 6.71
N ASP A 220 -1.45 19.93 7.57
CA ASP A 220 -1.88 19.24 8.80
C ASP A 220 -2.80 18.05 8.49
N ALA A 221 -3.75 18.23 7.56
CA ALA A 221 -4.59 17.13 7.10
C ALA A 221 -3.74 16.02 6.46
N HIS A 222 -2.73 16.35 5.66
CA HIS A 222 -1.83 15.39 5.04
C HIS A 222 -1.04 14.58 6.08
N LYS A 223 -0.49 15.23 7.10
CA LYS A 223 0.19 14.54 8.22
C LYS A 223 -0.76 13.61 8.97
N LEU A 224 -1.99 14.06 9.23
CA LEU A 224 -3.01 13.26 9.92
C LEU A 224 -3.47 12.07 9.06
N TRP A 225 -3.60 12.27 7.75
CA TRP A 225 -3.98 11.22 6.81
C TRP A 225 -2.91 10.14 6.74
N ASN A 226 -1.63 10.51 6.60
CA ASN A 226 -0.51 9.56 6.61
C ASN A 226 -0.38 8.79 7.93
N LYS A 227 -0.91 9.30 9.05
CA LYS A 227 -0.94 8.62 10.35
C LYS A 227 -2.18 7.75 10.57
N GLY A 228 -3.09 7.69 9.61
CA GLY A 228 -4.39 7.05 9.76
C GLY A 228 -5.28 7.66 10.83
N ALA A 229 -5.15 8.96 11.07
CA ALA A 229 -6.00 9.68 12.02
C ALA A 229 -7.43 9.87 11.47
N PHE A 230 -7.62 9.89 10.16
CA PHE A 230 -8.94 9.92 9.51
C PHE A 230 -8.92 9.14 8.19
N ALA A 231 -10.10 8.81 7.67
CA ALA A 231 -10.29 8.16 6.38
C ALA A 231 -11.42 8.85 5.59
N LEU A 232 -11.38 8.76 4.27
CA LEU A 232 -12.33 9.40 3.35
C LEU A 232 -13.11 8.31 2.61
N LYS A 233 -14.40 8.19 2.88
CA LYS A 233 -15.28 7.24 2.21
C LYS A 233 -15.85 7.88 0.93
N PRO A 234 -15.59 7.33 -0.28
CA PRO A 234 -16.28 7.78 -1.47
C PRO A 234 -17.77 7.39 -1.42
N ILE A 235 -18.67 8.32 -1.74
CA ILE A 235 -20.13 8.10 -1.73
C ILE A 235 -20.68 7.97 -3.14
N SER A 236 -20.44 8.96 -3.97
CA SER A 236 -21.03 9.02 -5.32
C SER A 236 -20.28 10.01 -6.21
N VAL A 237 -20.35 9.78 -7.51
CA VAL A 237 -19.94 10.74 -8.55
C VAL A 237 -21.18 11.14 -9.34
N SER A 238 -21.29 12.41 -9.71
CA SER A 238 -22.38 12.92 -10.56
C SER A 238 -22.31 12.32 -11.97
N GLU A 239 -23.44 12.27 -12.67
CA GLU A 239 -23.53 11.67 -14.02
C GLU A 239 -22.61 12.36 -15.05
N ASP A 240 -22.36 13.65 -14.86
CA ASP A 240 -21.46 14.47 -15.69
C ASP A 240 -19.98 14.41 -15.25
N ASN A 241 -19.66 13.62 -14.23
CA ASN A 241 -18.32 13.49 -13.63
C ASN A 241 -17.71 14.80 -13.10
N THR A 242 -18.53 15.81 -12.79
CA THR A 242 -18.06 17.11 -12.28
C THR A 242 -18.01 17.19 -10.76
N THR A 243 -18.78 16.36 -10.06
CA THR A 243 -18.87 16.37 -8.60
C THR A 243 -18.65 14.98 -8.00
N LEU A 244 -17.74 14.88 -7.04
CA LEU A 244 -17.51 13.69 -6.22
C LEU A 244 -17.86 14.01 -4.77
N THR A 245 -18.80 13.26 -4.21
CA THR A 245 -19.16 13.35 -2.79
C THR A 245 -18.33 12.35 -2.00
N ILE A 246 -17.62 12.83 -1.00
CA ILE A 246 -16.90 12.01 -0.02
C ILE A 246 -17.43 12.28 1.38
N GLN A 247 -17.25 11.30 2.26
CA GLN A 247 -17.62 11.37 3.66
C GLN A 247 -16.39 11.17 4.55
N PHE A 248 -16.21 12.08 5.49
CA PHE A 248 -15.07 12.10 6.39
C PHE A 248 -15.32 11.25 7.64
N PHE A 249 -14.34 10.45 8.07
CA PHE A 249 -14.39 9.76 9.35
C PHE A 249 -13.07 9.84 10.10
N TRP A 250 -13.09 10.43 11.29
CA TRP A 250 -11.99 10.29 12.24
C TRP A 250 -11.81 8.81 12.59
N GLN A 251 -10.57 8.40 12.81
CA GLN A 251 -10.23 7.08 13.34
C GLN A 251 -9.95 7.20 14.83
N ALA A 252 -9.99 6.07 15.52
CA ALA A 252 -9.79 6.01 16.95
C ALA A 252 -8.81 4.88 17.25
N LYS A 253 -7.65 5.23 17.83
CA LYS A 253 -6.59 4.27 18.08
C LYS A 253 -6.87 3.47 19.34
N HIS A 254 -6.59 2.19 19.32
CA HIS A 254 -6.59 1.41 20.55
C HIS A 254 -5.55 1.99 21.53
N ALA A 255 -5.95 2.26 22.77
CA ALA A 255 -5.12 2.97 23.76
C ALA A 255 -3.87 2.18 24.20
N LEU A 256 -3.89 0.86 24.01
CA LEU A 256 -2.78 -0.04 24.32
C LEU A 256 -2.27 -0.66 23.03
N VAL A 257 -0.97 -0.54 22.79
CA VAL A 257 -0.30 -1.27 21.72
C VAL A 257 -0.12 -2.72 22.21
N MET A 258 -0.84 -3.64 21.56
CA MET A 258 -0.84 -5.05 21.91
C MET A 258 -0.16 -5.84 20.80
N PRO A 259 0.76 -6.77 21.08
CA PRO A 259 1.43 -7.57 20.05
C PRO A 259 0.46 -8.53 19.36
N ILE A 260 -0.55 -9.00 20.10
CA ILE A 260 -1.66 -9.83 19.63
C ILE A 260 -2.97 -9.34 20.25
N VAL A 261 -4.08 -9.52 19.54
CA VAL A 261 -5.41 -9.04 19.90
C VAL A 261 -6.42 -10.17 19.70
N ASN A 262 -7.37 -10.27 20.62
CA ASN A 262 -8.51 -11.16 20.46
C ASN A 262 -9.41 -10.67 19.32
N LEU A 263 -9.71 -11.52 18.35
CA LEU A 263 -10.50 -11.19 17.15
C LEU A 263 -11.89 -10.60 17.47
N THR A 264 -12.48 -11.00 18.60
CA THR A 264 -13.80 -10.53 19.04
C THR A 264 -13.76 -9.14 19.71
N THR A 265 -12.57 -8.59 19.96
CA THR A 265 -12.42 -7.23 20.48
C THR A 265 -13.02 -6.26 19.46
N ILE A 266 -14.02 -5.50 19.86
CA ILE A 266 -14.66 -4.51 18.97
C ILE A 266 -13.77 -3.26 18.90
N PRO A 267 -13.39 -2.79 17.70
CA PRO A 267 -12.65 -1.55 17.55
C PRO A 267 -13.43 -0.37 18.13
N MET A 268 -12.73 0.66 18.58
CA MET A 268 -13.40 1.84 19.12
C MET A 268 -14.26 2.50 18.04
N SER A 269 -15.50 2.84 18.43
CA SER A 269 -16.43 3.47 17.51
C SER A 269 -15.94 4.85 17.09
N THR A 270 -16.09 5.15 15.80
CA THR A 270 -15.74 6.46 15.23
C THR A 270 -16.95 7.39 15.12
N ARG A 271 -18.11 6.94 15.61
CA ARG A 271 -19.36 7.68 15.58
C ARG A 271 -19.24 8.99 16.34
N ASN A 272 -19.63 10.09 15.71
CA ASN A 272 -19.67 11.44 16.28
C ASN A 272 -18.32 11.98 16.79
N LEU A 273 -17.19 11.36 16.42
CA LEU A 273 -15.88 11.92 16.74
C LEU A 273 -15.68 13.25 16.01
N ASP A 274 -15.00 14.19 16.65
CA ASP A 274 -14.62 15.49 16.10
C ASP A 274 -13.10 15.74 16.16
N SER A 275 -12.35 14.72 16.57
CA SER A 275 -10.91 14.74 16.77
C SER A 275 -10.33 13.33 16.84
N ASN A 276 -9.01 13.23 16.67
CA ASN A 276 -8.20 12.04 16.89
C ASN A 276 -7.06 12.41 17.87
N ASP A 277 -7.08 11.85 19.09
CA ASP A 277 -6.07 12.09 20.13
C ASP A 277 -5.75 13.58 20.38
N GLY A 278 -6.79 14.42 20.36
CA GLY A 278 -6.67 15.87 20.56
C GLY A 278 -6.31 16.67 19.30
N ALA A 279 -5.97 16.01 18.19
CA ALA A 279 -5.86 16.65 16.88
C ALA A 279 -7.23 16.82 16.23
N TYR A 280 -7.47 17.97 15.60
CA TYR A 280 -8.73 18.29 14.92
C TYR A 280 -8.45 19.11 13.65
N LEU A 281 -9.42 19.14 12.74
CA LEU A 281 -9.42 20.00 11.56
C LEU A 281 -10.62 20.94 11.61
N TYR A 282 -10.44 22.19 11.17
CA TYR A 282 -11.51 23.18 11.07
C TYR A 282 -11.96 23.36 9.62
N HIS A 283 -13.27 23.33 9.38
CA HIS A 283 -13.87 23.69 8.11
C HIS A 283 -14.04 25.22 8.06
N GLN A 284 -13.32 25.89 7.15
CA GLN A 284 -13.28 27.35 7.14
C GLN A 284 -14.61 28.02 6.76
N SER A 285 -15.43 27.41 5.89
CA SER A 285 -16.67 28.07 5.45
C SER A 285 -17.70 28.21 6.57
N ASP A 286 -17.75 27.23 7.47
CA ASP A 286 -18.78 27.14 8.52
C ASP A 286 -18.20 27.34 9.93
N ASP A 287 -16.91 27.66 10.03
CA ASP A 287 -16.15 27.89 11.27
C ASP A 287 -16.39 26.84 12.35
N ARG A 288 -16.31 25.56 11.96
CA ARG A 288 -16.57 24.42 12.86
C ARG A 288 -15.54 23.33 12.72
N ARG A 289 -15.40 22.52 13.76
CA ARG A 289 -14.62 21.28 13.68
C ARG A 289 -15.29 20.28 12.73
N ILE A 290 -14.46 19.61 11.96
CA ILE A 290 -14.88 18.48 11.12
C ILE A 290 -15.20 17.30 12.03
N LYS A 291 -16.33 16.64 11.77
CA LYS A 291 -16.83 15.49 12.51
C LYS A 291 -16.94 14.27 11.61
N SER A 292 -16.85 13.08 12.19
CA SER A 292 -17.17 11.84 11.50
C SER A 292 -18.59 11.88 10.96
N GLY A 293 -18.74 11.57 9.68
CA GLY A 293 -20.00 11.64 8.93
C GLY A 293 -20.17 12.91 8.10
N ASP A 294 -19.30 13.92 8.25
CA ASP A 294 -19.35 15.14 7.43
C ASP A 294 -19.14 14.83 5.96
N LEU A 295 -19.95 15.46 5.10
CA LEU A 295 -19.87 15.33 3.65
C LEU A 295 -19.08 16.50 3.05
N PHE A 296 -18.27 16.18 2.04
CA PHE A 296 -17.52 17.13 1.24
C PHE A 296 -17.74 16.84 -0.23
N GLU A 297 -17.86 17.90 -1.02
CA GLU A 297 -17.99 17.84 -2.47
C GLU A 297 -16.69 18.32 -3.11
N LEU A 298 -16.07 17.44 -3.88
CA LEU A 298 -14.93 17.77 -4.73
C LEU A 298 -15.49 18.07 -6.12
N ILE A 299 -15.19 19.24 -6.65
CA ILE A 299 -15.78 19.74 -7.89
C ILE A 299 -14.67 19.97 -8.91
N THR A 300 -14.95 19.64 -10.16
CA THR A 300 -14.13 20.01 -11.31
C THR A 300 -14.99 20.72 -12.35
N ASP A 301 -14.41 21.72 -13.01
CA ASP A 301 -14.99 22.43 -14.14
C ASP A 301 -14.70 21.75 -15.48
N ASP A 302 -13.75 20.81 -15.50
CA ASP A 302 -13.27 20.12 -16.70
C ASP A 302 -12.91 18.67 -16.35
N PRO A 303 -13.86 17.73 -16.46
CA PRO A 303 -13.65 16.34 -16.06
C PRO A 303 -12.63 15.59 -16.93
N GLU A 304 -12.27 16.11 -18.11
CA GLU A 304 -11.28 15.50 -18.99
C GLU A 304 -9.86 15.98 -18.65
N ALA A 305 -9.63 17.30 -18.58
CA ALA A 305 -8.30 17.84 -18.31
C ALA A 305 -7.93 17.81 -16.82
N ARG A 306 -8.94 17.90 -15.94
CA ARG A 306 -8.81 17.96 -14.47
C ARG A 306 -9.79 16.97 -13.83
N PRO A 307 -9.65 15.67 -14.10
CA PRO A 307 -10.59 14.68 -13.57
C PRO A 307 -10.58 14.67 -12.03
N LEU A 308 -11.73 14.34 -11.46
CA LEU A 308 -11.87 14.08 -10.04
C LEU A 308 -10.98 12.91 -9.59
N PRO A 309 -10.66 12.84 -8.28
CA PRO A 309 -10.04 11.66 -7.71
C PRO A 309 -10.79 10.39 -8.06
N SER A 310 -10.06 9.30 -8.31
CA SER A 310 -10.66 8.02 -8.64
C SER A 310 -11.45 7.46 -7.45
N MET A 311 -12.74 7.17 -7.65
CA MET A 311 -13.59 6.47 -6.68
C MET A 311 -12.94 5.17 -6.18
N ALA A 312 -12.38 4.38 -7.10
CA ALA A 312 -11.71 3.13 -6.80
C ALA A 312 -10.52 3.32 -5.84
N LEU A 313 -9.70 4.35 -6.07
CA LEU A 313 -8.52 4.61 -5.25
C LEU A 313 -8.89 5.15 -3.87
N LEU A 314 -9.88 6.03 -3.81
CA LEU A 314 -10.43 6.51 -2.54
C LEU A 314 -11.08 5.39 -1.74
N GLU A 315 -11.71 4.42 -2.40
CA GLU A 315 -12.32 3.28 -1.73
C GLU A 315 -11.24 2.34 -1.16
N MET A 316 -10.18 2.07 -1.91
CA MET A 316 -9.02 1.34 -1.39
C MET A 316 -8.40 2.07 -0.20
N GLN A 317 -8.18 3.39 -0.33
CA GLN A 317 -7.67 4.22 0.76
C GLN A 317 -8.58 4.19 1.98
N TRP A 318 -9.90 4.27 1.78
CA TRP A 318 -10.88 4.20 2.86
C TRP A 318 -10.64 2.97 3.75
N PHE A 319 -10.45 1.80 3.16
CA PHE A 319 -10.20 0.58 3.94
C PHE A 319 -8.81 0.58 4.59
N LEU A 320 -7.76 0.85 3.83
CA LEU A 320 -6.38 0.77 4.33
C LEU A 320 -6.10 1.79 5.42
N GLN A 321 -6.64 2.99 5.30
CA GLN A 321 -6.49 4.02 6.30
C GLN A 321 -7.18 3.67 7.62
N ARG A 322 -8.33 2.99 7.54
CA ARG A 322 -9.03 2.47 8.71
C ARG A 322 -8.30 1.30 9.34
N VAL A 323 -7.70 0.40 8.55
CA VAL A 323 -6.83 -0.66 9.09
C VAL A 323 -5.70 -0.06 9.93
N ILE A 324 -5.04 0.99 9.41
CA ILE A 324 -3.98 1.73 10.12
C ILE A 324 -4.52 2.36 11.41
N GLY A 325 -5.63 3.10 11.29
CA GLY A 325 -6.23 3.81 12.43
C GLY A 325 -6.70 2.87 13.56
N ILE A 326 -7.29 1.73 13.21
CA ILE A 326 -7.78 0.72 14.15
C ILE A 326 -6.62 -0.06 14.78
N ALA A 327 -5.65 -0.52 13.98
CA ALA A 327 -4.48 -1.23 14.49
C ALA A 327 -3.60 -0.35 15.38
N GLY A 328 -3.68 0.98 15.23
CA GLY A 328 -2.97 1.94 16.06
C GLY A 328 -1.46 1.92 15.81
N ALA A 329 -0.69 2.32 16.81
CA ALA A 329 0.78 2.37 16.76
C ALA A 329 1.46 0.98 16.77
N ALA A 330 0.79 -0.08 16.31
CA ALA A 330 1.41 -1.39 16.12
C ALA A 330 2.64 -1.34 15.18
N ASP A 331 2.73 -0.32 14.31
CA ASP A 331 3.92 0.00 13.52
C ASP A 331 5.16 0.32 14.40
N GLU A 332 5.00 0.92 15.59
CA GLU A 332 6.11 1.28 16.48
C GLU A 332 6.75 0.06 17.16
N LEU A 333 6.08 -1.09 17.16
CA LEU A 333 6.62 -2.35 17.69
C LEU A 333 7.46 -3.13 16.66
N GLU A 334 7.26 -2.89 15.36
CA GLU A 334 8.00 -3.60 14.30
C GLU A 334 9.36 -2.98 14.01
N ASP A 335 9.57 -1.69 14.33
CA ASP A 335 10.87 -1.03 14.21
C ASP A 335 11.90 -1.49 15.27
N ASN A 336 11.48 -2.26 16.29
CA ASN A 336 12.35 -2.68 17.38
C ASN A 336 12.81 -4.14 17.36
N ASP A 337 12.24 -5.03 16.54
CA ASP A 337 12.69 -6.42 16.50
C ASP A 337 12.55 -7.04 15.09
N TYR A 338 13.63 -7.69 14.64
CA TYR A 338 13.84 -8.41 13.37
C TYR A 338 14.48 -7.63 12.20
N HIS A 339 15.73 -7.22 12.42
CA HIS A 339 16.75 -7.22 11.35
C HIS A 339 16.94 -8.65 10.82
N PHE A 340 16.19 -9.05 9.78
CA PHE A 340 16.65 -10.14 8.92
C PHE A 340 17.82 -9.57 8.11
N SER A 341 19.02 -9.82 8.61
CA SER A 341 20.25 -9.56 7.86
C SER A 341 20.29 -10.49 6.66
N ASP A 342 19.79 -10.02 5.52
CA ASP A 342 20.29 -10.47 4.23
C ASP A 342 20.91 -9.28 3.48
N GLY A 343 22.17 -9.46 3.10
CA GLY A 343 23.09 -8.39 2.75
C GLY A 343 22.79 -7.77 1.39
N GLY A 344 22.73 -6.44 1.33
CA GLY A 344 22.74 -5.77 0.02
C GLY A 344 22.38 -4.29 -0.09
N PHE A 345 22.20 -3.51 0.98
CA PHE A 345 21.95 -2.07 0.83
C PHE A 345 23.14 -1.22 1.29
N HIS A 346 24.14 -1.11 0.42
CA HIS A 346 25.15 -0.05 0.54
C HIS A 346 24.59 1.29 0.06
N ASN A 347 24.33 2.15 1.06
CA ASN A 347 24.65 3.58 1.09
C ASN A 347 23.71 4.57 0.35
N TRP A 348 22.60 4.95 0.99
CA TRP A 348 21.96 6.25 0.75
C TRP A 348 22.56 7.29 1.70
N ARG A 349 23.66 7.91 1.30
CA ARG A 349 24.16 9.14 1.93
C ARG A 349 23.44 10.34 1.33
N LEU A 350 22.77 11.08 2.22
CA LEU A 350 22.47 12.52 2.22
C LEU A 350 22.54 13.25 0.87
N TYR A 351 21.38 13.67 0.37
CA TYR A 351 21.26 14.95 -0.33
C TYR A 351 20.11 15.73 0.29
N ASN A 352 20.48 16.87 0.89
CA ASN A 352 19.58 17.89 1.39
C ASN A 352 18.85 18.54 0.22
N ASP A 353 17.56 18.79 0.40
CA ASP A 353 16.82 19.77 -0.36
C ASP A 353 17.39 21.17 -0.11
N GLY A 354 17.70 21.86 -1.19
CA GLY A 354 18.09 23.26 -1.17
C GLY A 354 19.18 23.53 -2.20
N ASP A 355 18.79 23.79 -3.45
CA ASP A 355 19.47 24.78 -4.26
C ASP A 355 18.47 25.43 -5.23
N ASP A 356 18.23 26.69 -4.94
CA ASP A 356 17.74 27.74 -5.83
C ASP A 356 18.70 27.87 -7.01
N VAL A 357 18.22 27.70 -8.24
CA VAL A 357 18.96 28.14 -9.43
C VAL A 357 17.99 28.75 -10.42
N SER A 358 17.80 30.05 -10.26
CA SER A 358 17.56 30.96 -11.36
C SER A 358 18.52 30.69 -12.54
N ASN A 359 17.95 30.63 -13.75
CA ASN A 359 18.58 30.99 -15.02
C ASN A 359 19.55 29.99 -15.68
N LEU A 360 19.04 29.16 -16.60
CA LEU A 360 19.66 28.70 -17.86
C LEU A 360 18.46 28.34 -18.76
N GLY A 361 18.09 29.07 -19.81
CA GLY A 361 18.86 29.32 -21.04
C GLY A 361 18.20 28.48 -22.15
N GLU A 362 17.62 29.16 -23.15
CA GLU A 362 17.01 28.56 -24.36
C GLU A 362 17.84 27.40 -24.93
N PHE A 363 17.16 26.34 -25.37
CA PHE A 363 17.71 25.45 -26.38
C PHE A 363 16.62 25.00 -27.33
N ASP A 364 16.85 25.33 -28.60
CA ASP A 364 15.94 25.23 -29.73
C ASP A 364 15.66 23.77 -30.16
N GLU A 365 14.49 23.60 -30.78
CA GLU A 365 14.09 22.45 -31.59
C GLU A 365 14.99 22.34 -32.83
N ASP A 366 15.44 21.13 -33.17
CA ASP A 366 15.85 20.82 -34.55
C ASP A 366 15.54 19.36 -34.88
N ASP A 367 14.76 19.20 -35.95
CA ASP A 367 14.33 17.95 -36.56
C ASP A 367 15.47 17.34 -37.40
N GLY A 368 15.58 16.01 -37.40
CA GLY A 368 16.57 15.31 -38.21
C GLY A 368 16.14 13.88 -38.54
N ASP A 369 15.23 13.76 -39.50
CA ASP A 369 14.89 12.52 -40.21
C ASP A 369 16.11 12.00 -40.99
N VAL A 370 16.49 10.74 -40.79
CA VAL A 370 17.28 9.99 -41.77
C VAL A 370 16.82 8.54 -41.82
N SER A 371 16.10 8.25 -42.89
CA SER A 371 15.73 6.93 -43.37
C SER A 371 16.94 6.05 -43.74
N ASN A 372 16.86 4.79 -43.30
CA ASN A 372 17.09 3.55 -44.06
C ASN A 372 18.52 3.15 -44.47
N LEU A 373 19.02 2.07 -43.86
CA LEU A 373 19.81 1.02 -44.52
C LEU A 373 19.41 -0.35 -43.95
N GLY A 374 18.68 -1.13 -44.75
CA GLY A 374 18.34 -2.52 -44.46
C GLY A 374 19.44 -3.49 -44.87
N LEU A 375 19.52 -4.60 -44.14
CA LEU A 375 20.09 -5.94 -44.42
C LEU A 375 19.74 -6.77 -43.17
N ASP A 376 19.31 -8.02 -43.15
CA ASP A 376 18.98 -9.05 -44.13
C ASP A 376 18.18 -10.11 -43.33
N GLU A 377 17.16 -10.71 -43.94
CA GLU A 377 16.29 -11.70 -43.29
C GLU A 377 17.00 -13.06 -43.21
N GLY A 378 17.07 -13.62 -42.00
CA GLY A 378 17.50 -14.99 -41.75
C GLY A 378 16.61 -15.61 -40.68
N GLY A 379 15.55 -16.27 -41.13
CA GLY A 379 14.62 -16.99 -40.26
C GLY A 379 15.20 -18.31 -39.74
N ASP A 380 14.77 -18.69 -38.54
CA ASP A 380 14.60 -20.08 -38.12
C ASP A 380 13.55 -20.13 -36.99
N GLU A 381 12.29 -20.09 -37.43
CA GLU A 381 11.10 -20.46 -36.66
C GLU A 381 10.99 -21.99 -36.66
N SER A 382 11.47 -22.67 -35.61
CA SER A 382 11.11 -24.07 -35.35
C SER A 382 11.25 -24.47 -33.88
N PHE A 383 10.42 -23.91 -32.99
CA PHE A 383 10.14 -24.60 -31.71
C PHE A 383 8.77 -24.30 -31.08
N LEU A 384 7.81 -23.72 -31.82
CA LEU A 384 6.46 -23.42 -31.29
C LEU A 384 5.31 -23.92 -32.18
N SER A 385 5.45 -25.10 -32.79
CA SER A 385 4.34 -25.77 -33.48
C SER A 385 4.21 -27.22 -33.05
N ASN A 386 3.77 -27.43 -31.81
CA ASN A 386 3.01 -28.62 -31.40
C ASN A 386 2.42 -28.38 -30.01
N ILE A 387 1.16 -27.93 -29.97
CA ILE A 387 0.04 -28.38 -29.12
C ILE A 387 -1.12 -27.42 -29.41
N THR A 388 -1.80 -27.64 -30.53
CA THR A 388 -3.15 -27.15 -30.79
C THR A 388 -3.94 -28.30 -31.38
N SER A 389 -4.50 -29.14 -30.51
CA SER A 389 -5.66 -30.02 -30.79
C SER A 389 -6.01 -30.82 -29.53
N LEU A 390 -6.93 -30.31 -28.72
CA LEU A 390 -7.72 -31.14 -27.80
C LEU A 390 -9.20 -30.71 -27.91
N PRO A 391 -10.16 -31.65 -28.00
CA PRO A 391 -11.58 -31.37 -28.22
C PRO A 391 -12.34 -31.02 -26.93
N ASP A 392 -13.51 -30.41 -27.11
CA ASP A 392 -14.43 -29.87 -26.08
C ASP A 392 -14.81 -30.86 -24.95
N PRO A 393 -15.12 -30.35 -23.73
CA PRO A 393 -15.37 -31.18 -22.56
C PRO A 393 -16.75 -31.86 -22.57
N ILE A 394 -16.74 -33.17 -22.29
CA ILE A 394 -17.92 -34.02 -22.09
C ILE A 394 -18.39 -33.92 -20.63
N VAL A 395 -19.69 -33.64 -20.44
CA VAL A 395 -20.41 -33.69 -19.15
C VAL A 395 -20.56 -35.16 -18.71
N PRO A 396 -20.17 -35.56 -17.48
CA PRO A 396 -20.37 -36.93 -17.05
C PRO A 396 -21.75 -37.14 -16.42
N ASP A 397 -22.45 -38.14 -16.98
CA ASP A 397 -23.68 -38.74 -16.48
C ASP A 397 -23.40 -39.69 -15.30
N ASN A 398 -24.34 -39.75 -14.37
CA ASN A 398 -24.17 -40.28 -13.03
C ASN A 398 -24.71 -41.71 -12.94
N THR A 399 -23.96 -42.71 -13.39
CA THR A 399 -24.28 -44.14 -13.15
C THR A 399 -23.03 -45.03 -13.14
N GLY A 400 -22.76 -45.70 -12.01
CA GLY A 400 -22.18 -47.05 -11.99
C GLY A 400 -20.73 -47.24 -11.53
N VAL A 401 -20.59 -47.75 -10.28
CA VAL A 401 -19.60 -48.74 -9.78
C VAL A 401 -18.11 -48.55 -10.15
N LEU A 402 -17.31 -48.17 -9.14
CA LEU A 402 -15.83 -48.15 -9.18
C LEU A 402 -15.22 -49.57 -9.16
N PRO A 403 -14.24 -49.89 -10.03
CA PRO A 403 -13.38 -51.05 -9.84
C PRO A 403 -12.21 -50.72 -8.90
N SER A 404 -11.92 -51.62 -7.95
CA SER A 404 -10.75 -51.54 -7.07
C SER A 404 -9.45 -51.69 -7.87
N THR A 405 -8.54 -50.72 -7.73
CA THR A 405 -7.16 -50.83 -8.20
C THR A 405 -6.22 -51.01 -7.01
N GLU A 406 -5.45 -52.10 -7.02
CA GLU A 406 -4.42 -52.42 -6.04
C GLU A 406 -3.23 -51.42 -6.12
N ALA A 407 -2.69 -51.05 -4.96
CA ALA A 407 -1.53 -50.19 -4.86
C ALA A 407 -0.21 -50.89 -5.31
N PRO A 408 0.79 -50.15 -5.83
CA PRO A 408 2.05 -50.73 -6.27
C PRO A 408 2.91 -51.18 -5.07
N LYS A 409 3.36 -52.45 -5.09
CA LYS A 409 4.12 -53.15 -4.03
C LYS A 409 5.59 -52.71 -3.83
N HIS A 410 5.98 -51.48 -4.19
CA HIS A 410 7.39 -51.06 -4.11
C HIS A 410 7.73 -50.06 -3.00
N HIS A 411 6.78 -49.67 -2.16
CA HIS A 411 7.00 -48.65 -1.12
C HIS A 411 6.94 -49.17 0.33
N THR A 412 6.81 -50.49 0.54
CA THR A 412 6.64 -51.09 1.88
C THR A 412 7.91 -51.70 2.48
N GLU A 413 8.95 -52.03 1.69
CA GLU A 413 10.18 -52.62 2.24
C GLU A 413 11.19 -51.60 2.79
N GLU A 414 11.16 -50.34 2.34
CA GLU A 414 12.06 -49.30 2.85
C GLU A 414 11.61 -48.73 4.21
N MET A 415 10.31 -48.75 4.52
CA MET A 415 9.83 -48.27 5.83
C MET A 415 10.09 -49.27 6.96
N GLU A 416 10.06 -50.58 6.67
CA GLU A 416 10.30 -51.62 7.68
C GLU A 416 11.78 -51.67 8.11
N LYS A 417 12.72 -51.37 7.20
CA LYS A 417 14.17 -51.27 7.52
C LYS A 417 14.56 -50.02 8.31
N VAL A 418 13.75 -48.95 8.25
CA VAL A 418 14.00 -47.71 9.00
C VAL A 418 13.46 -47.82 10.41
N GLU A 419 12.30 -48.48 10.61
CA GLU A 419 11.76 -48.73 11.96
C GLU A 419 12.61 -49.70 12.80
N GLU A 420 13.31 -50.66 12.18
CA GLU A 420 14.20 -51.59 12.89
C GLU A 420 15.46 -50.87 13.43
N ARG A 421 15.99 -49.88 12.70
CA ARG A 421 17.15 -49.08 13.14
C ARG A 421 16.85 -48.12 14.28
N PHE A 422 15.60 -47.69 14.45
CA PHE A 422 15.21 -46.81 15.55
C PHE A 422 14.92 -47.55 16.86
N ARG A 423 14.70 -48.88 16.81
CA ARG A 423 14.42 -49.68 18.01
C ARG A 423 15.70 -50.12 18.74
N ASP A 424 16.81 -50.31 18.03
CA ASP A 424 18.09 -50.75 18.60
C ASP A 424 19.00 -49.60 19.09
N GLY A 425 18.62 -48.35 18.89
CA GLY A 425 19.39 -47.17 19.32
C GLY A 425 19.05 -46.63 20.72
N ALA A 426 18.11 -47.23 21.45
CA ALA A 426 17.59 -46.72 22.72
C ALA A 426 18.06 -47.50 23.97
N VAL A 427 19.11 -48.31 23.86
CA VAL A 427 19.80 -48.89 25.02
C VAL A 427 21.31 -48.73 24.86
N MET A 428 21.84 -47.58 25.27
CA MET A 428 23.06 -47.47 26.08
C MET A 428 23.19 -46.08 26.69
#